data_AF-A0A530BN40-F1
#
_entry.id   AF-A0A530BN40-F1
#
_cell.length_a   1.000
_cell.length_b   1.000
_cell.length_c   1.000
_cell.angle_alpha   90.00
_cell.angle_beta   90.00
_cell.angle_gamma   90.00
#
_symmetry.space_group_name_H-M   'P 1'
#
loop_
_entity.id
_entity.type
_entity.pdbx_description
1 polymer ?
#
loop_
_entity_poly.entity_id
_entity_poly.type
_entity_poly.pdbx_seq_one_letter_code
_entity_poly.pdbx_strand_id
1 'polypeptide(L)' 'LRASLTRTRCPYKGIASYWSGVLKDGSLREDIAWSYRDPIAEMPRIKGLIAFYPQAVDRIHLDGQPV' A
#
# COMPACT_ATOMS: atom_id res chain seq x y z
N LEU A 1 -0.42 -2.00 -9.57
CA LEU A 1 0.48 -2.37 -8.44
C LEU A 1 0.76 -3.86 -8.48
N ARG A 2 1.95 -4.29 -8.07
CA ARG A 2 2.34 -5.71 -7.96
C ARG A 2 2.65 -6.04 -6.50
N ALA A 3 2.17 -7.19 -6.01
CA ALA A 3 2.43 -7.61 -4.64
C ALA A 3 3.93 -7.85 -4.42
N SER A 4 4.45 -7.31 -3.31
CA SER A 4 5.82 -7.53 -2.84
C SER A 4 5.85 -8.61 -1.75
N LEU A 5 7.02 -9.22 -1.58
CA LEU A 5 7.30 -10.14 -0.47
C LEU A 5 7.51 -9.39 0.85
N THR A 6 7.77 -8.09 0.81
CA THR A 6 7.98 -7.27 2.01
C THR A 6 6.76 -7.29 2.92
N ARG A 7 7.04 -7.48 4.22
CA ARG A 7 6.08 -7.47 5.31
C ARG A 7 6.71 -6.75 6.50
N THR A 8 5.94 -5.93 7.19
CA THR A 8 6.34 -5.36 8.48
C THR A 8 5.23 -5.58 9.49
N ARG A 9 5.59 -5.63 10.78
CA ARG A 9 4.62 -5.80 11.86
C ARG A 9 4.49 -4.48 12.62
N CYS A 10 3.28 -3.94 12.66
CA CYS A 10 2.90 -2.83 13.53
C CYS A 10 2.14 -3.39 14.74
N PRO A 11 2.58 -3.10 15.98
CA PRO A 11 1.90 -3.61 17.18
C PRO A 11 0.45 -3.12 17.30
N TYR A 12 0.11 -2.00 16.67
CA TYR A 12 -1.22 -1.37 16.77
C TYR A 12 -2.13 -1.64 15.57
N LYS A 13 -1.63 -2.26 14.50
CA LYS A 13 -2.37 -2.38 13.24
C LYS A 13 -2.29 -3.77 12.60
N GLY A 14 -1.34 -4.61 13.03
CA GLY A 14 -1.13 -5.95 12.47
C GLY A 14 0.00 -5.99 11.45
N ILE A 15 -0.13 -6.87 10.45
CA ILE A 15 0.91 -7.09 9.43
C ILE A 15 0.62 -6.21 8.21
N ALA A 16 1.54 -5.30 7.90
CA ALA A 16 1.52 -4.55 6.66
C ALA A 16 2.07 -5.41 5.52
N SER A 17 1.32 -5.48 4.42
CA SER A 17 1.74 -6.11 3.16
C SER A 17 2.02 -5.01 2.13
N TYR A 18 3.19 -5.06 1.49
CA TYR A 18 3.65 -4.03 0.58
C TYR A 18 3.38 -4.34 -0.89
N TRP A 19 3.37 -3.27 -1.69
CA TRP A 19 3.10 -3.28 -3.11
C TRP A 19 4.10 -2.39 -3.85
N SER A 20 4.63 -2.91 -4.96
CA SER A 20 5.51 -2.19 -5.87
C SER A 20 4.72 -1.58 -7.02
N GLY A 21 5.13 -0.40 -7.46
CA GLY A 21 4.62 0.27 -8.66
C GLY A 21 5.26 -0.31 -9.91
N VAL A 22 4.46 -0.60 -10.94
CA VAL A 22 4.96 -0.89 -12.29
C VAL A 22 4.90 0.42 -13.07
N LEU A 23 6.06 0.91 -13.49
CA LEU A 23 6.18 2.16 -14.24
C LEU A 23 5.88 1.94 -15.73
N LYS A 24 5.69 3.04 -16.47
CA LYS A 24 5.35 2.99 -17.91
C LYS A 24 6.43 2.31 -18.76
N ASP A 25 7.68 2.40 -18.34
CA ASP A 25 8.83 1.74 -18.97
C ASP A 25 8.98 0.26 -18.56
N GLY A 26 8.07 -0.26 -17.75
CA GLY A 26 8.08 -1.64 -17.24
C GLY A 26 8.96 -1.86 -16.02
N SER A 27 9.71 -0.85 -15.58
CA SER A 27 10.52 -0.94 -14.36
C SER A 27 9.64 -0.99 -13.10
N LEU A 28 10.20 -1.50 -12.01
CA LEU A 28 9.53 -1.57 -10.71
C LEU A 28 10.06 -0.48 -9.78
N ARG A 29 9.15 0.27 -9.19
CA ARG A 29 9.43 1.09 -8.00
C ARG A 29 8.97 0.32 -6.77
N GLU A 30 9.92 -0.11 -5.96
CA GLU A 30 9.64 -1.01 -4.84
C GLU A 30 8.87 -0.34 -3.71
N ASP A 31 7.96 -1.12 -3.11
CA ASP A 31 7.33 -0.87 -1.81
C ASP A 31 6.74 0.56 -1.63
N ILE A 32 6.17 1.13 -2.70
CA ILE A 32 5.58 2.48 -2.70
C ILE A 32 4.26 2.59 -1.94
N ALA A 33 3.62 1.45 -1.70
CA ALA A 33 2.33 1.36 -1.03
C ALA A 33 2.28 0.16 -0.09
N TRP A 34 1.41 0.23 0.91
CA TRP A 34 1.15 -0.86 1.83
C TRP A 34 -0.34 -0.97 2.16
N SER A 35 -0.72 -2.13 2.68
CA SER A 35 -2.08 -2.43 3.10
C SER A 35 -2.06 -3.34 4.32
N TYR A 36 -3.04 -3.19 5.20
CA TYR A 36 -3.32 -4.16 6.26
C TYR A 36 -4.44 -5.08 5.77
N ARG A 37 -4.05 -6.23 5.19
CA ARG A 37 -5.02 -7.20 4.62
C ARG A 37 -5.84 -7.89 5.70
N ASP A 38 -5.23 -8.11 6.85
CA ASP A 38 -5.89 -8.60 8.05
C ASP A 38 -5.36 -7.81 9.25
N PRO A 39 -5.93 -6.61 9.52
CA PRO A 39 -5.55 -5.82 10.67
C PRO A 39 -6.02 -6.50 11.96
N ILE A 40 -5.51 -6.03 13.09
CA ILE A 40 -6.02 -6.45 14.40
C ILE A 40 -7.50 -6.07 14.56
N ALA A 41 -8.21 -6.77 15.45
CA ALA A 41 -9.66 -6.65 15.64
C ALA A 41 -10.10 -5.22 16.01
N GLU A 42 -9.22 -4.46 16.65
CA GLU A 42 -9.43 -3.08 17.07
C GLU A 42 -9.38 -2.09 15.90
N MET A 43 -8.79 -2.46 14.75
CA MET A 43 -8.61 -1.60 13.58
C MET A 43 -9.33 -2.15 12.32
N PRO A 44 -10.64 -2.47 12.37
CA PRO A 44 -11.32 -3.10 11.24
C PRO A 44 -11.47 -2.14 10.05
N ARG A 45 -11.52 -0.83 10.32
CA ARG A 45 -11.76 0.21 9.29
C ARG A 45 -10.67 0.33 8.24
N ILE A 46 -9.46 -0.15 8.51
CA ILE A 46 -8.33 -0.09 7.57
C ILE A 46 -8.16 -1.40 6.79
N LYS A 47 -9.01 -2.40 7.01
CA LYS A 47 -8.91 -3.71 6.36
C LYS A 47 -9.01 -3.57 4.86
N GLY A 48 -7.98 -4.05 4.15
CA GLY A 48 -7.94 -4.03 2.69
C GLY A 48 -7.72 -2.66 2.06
N LEU A 49 -7.66 -1.58 2.85
CA LEU A 49 -7.31 -0.26 2.33
C LEU A 49 -5.84 -0.21 1.93
N ILE A 50 -5.54 0.62 0.95
CA ILE A 50 -4.19 0.87 0.47
C ILE A 50 -3.76 2.28 0.88
N ALA A 51 -2.52 2.38 1.36
CA ALA A 51 -1.88 3.63 1.71
C ALA A 51 -0.59 3.79 0.90
N PHE A 52 -0.25 5.03 0.58
CA PHE A 52 0.94 5.39 -0.18
C PHE A 52 1.85 6.25 0.67
N TYR A 53 3.16 6.18 0.42
CA TYR A 53 4.11 7.13 1.00
C TYR A 53 3.97 8.48 0.28
N PRO A 54 3.63 9.58 0.97
CA PRO A 54 3.48 10.89 0.32
C PRO A 54 4.75 11.35 -0.40
N GLN A 55 5.93 10.98 0.10
CA GLN A 55 7.21 11.27 -0.53
C GLN A 55 7.52 10.40 -1.75
N ALA A 56 6.73 9.37 -2.02
CA ALA A 56 6.91 8.47 -3.15
C ALA A 56 5.92 8.74 -4.29
N VAL A 57 4.90 9.57 -4.08
CA VAL A 57 3.86 9.88 -5.08
C VAL A 57 3.46 11.36 -5.02
N ASP A 58 3.35 12.00 -6.19
CA ASP A 58 2.88 13.38 -6.25
C ASP A 58 1.35 13.49 -6.23
N ARG A 59 0.66 12.49 -6.81
CA ARG A 59 -0.80 12.44 -6.95
C ARG A 59 -1.31 11.01 -6.93
N ILE A 60 -2.49 10.80 -6.34
CA ILE A 60 -3.18 9.51 -6.35
C ILE A 60 -4.49 9.72 -7.12
N HIS A 61 -4.76 8.80 -8.06
CA HIS A 61 -6.04 8.75 -8.77
C HIS A 61 -6.62 7.35 -8.64
N LEU A 62 -7.92 7.28 -8.37
CA LEU A 62 -8.72 6.06 -8.37
C LEU A 62 -9.71 6.14 -9.53
N ASP A 63 -9.67 5.17 -10.44
CA ASP A 63 -10.55 5.12 -11.62
C ASP A 63 -10.55 6.44 -12.44
N GLY A 64 -9.38 7.07 -12.51
CA GLY A 64 -9.18 8.35 -13.20
C GLY A 64 -9.57 9.60 -12.41
N GLN A 65 -10.13 9.45 -11.21
CA GLN A 65 -10.51 10.57 -10.34
C GLN A 65 -9.47 10.82 -9.24
N PRO A 66 -9.12 12.08 -8.94
CA PRO A 66 -8.21 12.38 -7.84
C PRO A 66 -8.85 12.02 -6.49
N VAL A 67 -8.04 11.53 -5.55
CA VAL A 67 -8.43 11.20 -4.17
C VAL A 67 -7.62 11.96 -3.13
#